data_AF-A0A7X3HFJ7-F1
#
_entry.id   AF-A0A7X3HFJ7-F1
#
_cell.length_a   1.000
_cell.length_b   1.000
_cell.length_c   1.000
_cell.angle_alpha   90.00
_cell.angle_beta   90.00
_cell.angle_gamma   90.00
#
_symmetry.space_group_name_H-M   'P 1'
#
loop_
_entity.id
_entity.type
_entity.pdbx_description
1 polymer ?
#
loop_
_entity_poly.entity_id
_entity_poly.type
_entity_poly.pdbx_seq_one_letter_code
_entity_poly.pdbx_strand_id
1 'polypeptide(L)'
;GQKLVIEAGMELTLQAGGSFIKLDPGGVTVSGPLAKLNAGGAPGKGSGIGIKPPVLPGKADRAKAGSELDKALQNTPAEPQQPKRMFNFSS
;
A
#
# COMPACT_ATOMS: atom_id res chain seq x y z
N GLY A 1 -5.80 24.83 -30.38
CA GLY A 1 -4.94 24.26 -31.43
C GLY A 1 -5.54 24.60 -32.78
N GLN A 2 -4.71 24.88 -33.78
CA GLN A 2 -5.18 25.19 -35.14
C GLN A 2 -5.55 23.88 -35.84
N LYS A 3 -6.76 23.79 -36.40
CA LYS A 3 -7.24 22.62 -37.15
C LYS A 3 -7.11 22.90 -38.65
N LEU A 4 -6.48 21.99 -39.37
CA LEU A 4 -6.40 21.99 -40.83
C LEU A 4 -7.16 20.78 -41.37
N VAL A 5 -8.04 20.99 -42.36
CA VAL A 5 -8.76 19.93 -43.07
C VAL A 5 -8.42 20.07 -44.55
N ILE A 6 -8.03 18.97 -45.18
CA ILE A 6 -7.68 18.91 -46.60
C ILE A 6 -8.58 17.87 -47.25
N GLU A 7 -9.35 18.28 -48.25
CA GLU A 7 -10.19 17.41 -49.05
C GLU A 7 -9.59 17.24 -50.44
N ALA A 8 -9.45 16.00 -50.88
CA ALA A 8 -8.97 15.64 -52.20
C ALA A 8 -9.97 14.71 -52.88
N GLY A 9 -10.24 14.92 -54.18
CA GLY A 9 -11.34 14.26 -54.87
C GLY A 9 -11.07 12.80 -55.26
N MET A 10 -9.86 12.47 -55.70
CA MET A 10 -9.50 11.12 -56.13
C MET A 10 -8.24 10.60 -55.45
N GLU A 11 -7.23 11.45 -55.29
CA GLU A 11 -5.97 11.08 -54.66
C GLU A 11 -5.37 12.29 -53.92
N LEU A 12 -4.80 12.04 -52.74
CA LEU A 12 -3.99 13.01 -52.01
C LEU A 12 -2.56 12.48 -51.88
N THR A 13 -1.59 13.23 -52.40
CA THR A 13 -0.16 12.88 -52.29
C THR A 13 0.61 13.96 -51.53
N LEU A 14 1.31 13.57 -50.47
CA LEU A 14 2.25 14.39 -49.72
C LEU A 14 3.66 13.92 -50.04
N GLN A 15 4.54 14.82 -50.47
CA GLN A 15 5.93 14.49 -50.80
C GLN A 15 6.90 15.37 -50.02
N ALA A 16 7.94 14.76 -49.43
CA ALA A 16 9.00 15.47 -48.75
C ALA A 16 10.29 14.62 -48.74
N GLY A 17 11.42 15.21 -49.16
CA GLY A 17 12.74 14.57 -49.06
C GLY A 17 12.85 13.18 -49.71
N GLY A 18 12.18 12.98 -50.85
CA GLY A 18 12.14 11.69 -51.56
C GLY A 18 11.20 10.64 -50.94
N SER A 19 10.53 10.95 -49.84
CA SER A 19 9.46 10.14 -49.26
C SER A 19 8.09 10.65 -49.73
N PHE A 20 7.11 9.75 -49.81
CA PHE A 20 5.74 10.12 -50.13
C PHE A 20 4.69 9.35 -49.32
N ILE A 21 3.56 10.01 -49.10
CA ILE A 21 2.32 9.43 -48.56
C ILE A 21 1.24 9.68 -49.60
N LYS A 22 0.54 8.62 -50.00
CA LYS A 22 -0.52 8.66 -51.01
C LYS A 22 -1.80 8.09 -50.42
N LEU A 23 -2.91 8.79 -50.60
CA LEU A 23 -4.25 8.35 -50.20
C LEU A 23 -5.10 8.27 -51.45
N ASP A 24 -5.63 7.10 -51.73
CA ASP A 24 -6.52 6.81 -52.86
C ASP A 24 -7.70 5.93 -52.39
N PRO A 25 -8.66 5.59 -53.26
CA PRO A 25 -9.76 4.71 -52.88
C PRO A 25 -9.32 3.29 -52.47
N GLY A 26 -8.10 2.88 -52.81
CA GLY A 26 -7.49 1.60 -52.43
C GLY A 26 -6.84 1.62 -51.05
N GLY A 27 -6.59 2.80 -50.47
CA GLY A 27 -6.12 2.97 -49.10
C GLY A 27 -4.99 4.00 -48.97
N VAL A 28 -4.09 3.74 -48.01
CA VAL A 28 -2.96 4.62 -47.68
C VAL A 28 -1.66 3.92 -48.02
N THR A 29 -0.85 4.53 -48.89
CA THR A 29 0.49 4.08 -49.25
C THR A 29 1.52 5.02 -48.65
N VAL A 30 2.56 4.47 -48.00
CA VAL A 30 3.69 5.22 -47.44
C VAL A 30 4.98 4.63 -47.99
N SER A 31 5.85 5.47 -48.55
CA SER A 31 7.14 5.04 -49.09
C SER A 31 8.23 6.05 -48.75
N GLY A 32 9.37 5.54 -48.31
CA GLY A 32 10.53 6.34 -47.92
C GLY A 32 11.60 5.49 -47.22
N PRO A 33 12.80 6.03 -47.00
CA PRO A 33 13.91 5.29 -46.38
C PRO A 33 13.61 4.82 -44.95
N LEU A 34 12.76 5.57 -44.23
CA LEU A 34 12.34 5.26 -42.86
C LEU A 34 10.88 5.64 -42.66
N ALA A 35 10.04 4.67 -42.34
CA ALA A 35 8.64 4.89 -41.96
C ALA A 35 8.47 4.67 -40.44
N LYS A 36 8.20 5.75 -39.70
CA LYS A 36 7.94 5.70 -38.26
C LYS A 36 6.44 5.58 -38.01
N LEU A 37 5.94 4.35 -37.94
CA LEU A 37 4.55 4.06 -37.58
C LEU A 37 4.42 3.96 -36.07
N ASN A 38 3.49 4.71 -35.48
CA ASN A 38 3.22 4.69 -34.03
C ASN A 38 4.46 4.99 -33.14
N ALA A 39 5.46 5.71 -33.68
CA ALA A 39 6.73 5.95 -32.98
C ALA A 39 6.72 7.18 -32.06
N GLY A 40 5.54 7.69 -31.70
CA GLY A 40 5.37 8.92 -30.93
C GLY A 40 4.70 8.67 -29.59
N GLY A 41 5.28 9.23 -28.52
CA GLY A 41 4.68 9.31 -27.19
C GLY A 41 4.89 8.05 -26.34
N ALA A 42 5.82 8.13 -25.39
CA ALA A 42 5.81 7.22 -24.24
C ALA A 42 4.96 7.86 -23.13
N PRO A 43 4.18 7.07 -22.36
CA PRO A 43 3.54 7.60 -21.16
C PRO A 43 4.60 8.22 -20.24
N GLY A 44 4.32 9.42 -19.74
CA GLY A 44 5.20 10.10 -18.79
C GLY A 44 5.37 9.25 -17.53
N LYS A 45 6.60 9.16 -17.01
CA LYS A 45 6.89 8.41 -15.78
C LYS A 45 6.52 9.28 -14.57
N GLY A 46 5.46 8.93 -13.87
CA GLY A 46 5.10 9.58 -12.60
C GLY A 46 6.15 9.33 -11.52
N SER A 47 6.44 10.32 -10.69
CA SER A 47 7.44 10.24 -9.59
C SER A 47 7.01 9.35 -8.42
N GLY A 48 5.82 8.72 -8.49
CA GLY A 48 5.19 8.08 -7.34
C GLY A 48 4.74 9.09 -6.27
N ILE A 49 3.96 8.60 -5.31
CA ILE A 49 3.56 9.35 -4.11
C ILE A 49 4.57 9.07 -2.99
N GLY A 50 5.19 10.11 -2.43
CA GLY A 50 6.13 10.02 -1.31
C GLY A 50 5.42 9.77 0.02
N ILE A 51 4.77 8.62 0.16
CA ILE A 51 4.02 8.28 1.38
C ILE A 51 5.03 8.12 2.54
N LYS A 52 4.89 8.95 3.58
CA LYS A 52 5.68 8.78 4.81
C LYS A 52 5.21 7.54 5.57
N PRO A 53 6.11 6.67 6.05
CA PRO A 53 5.72 5.54 6.88
C PRO A 53 5.15 6.01 8.22
N PRO A 54 4.29 5.19 8.86
CA PRO A 54 3.78 5.49 10.20
C PRO A 54 4.92 5.55 11.22
N VAL A 55 4.81 6.47 12.18
CA VAL A 55 5.76 6.61 13.29
C VAL A 55 5.30 5.73 14.45
N LEU A 56 6.24 5.06 15.12
CA LEU A 56 5.93 4.27 16.32
C LEU A 56 5.39 5.20 17.44
N PRO A 57 4.34 4.79 18.17
CA PRO A 57 3.83 5.57 19.29
C PRO A 57 4.88 5.71 20.41
N GLY A 58 4.85 6.84 21.12
CA GLY A 58 5.73 7.11 22.26
C GLY A 58 5.47 6.17 23.45
N LYS A 59 6.41 6.15 24.40
CA LYS A 59 6.25 5.37 25.64
C LYS A 59 5.15 5.98 26.51
N ALA A 60 4.31 5.14 27.10
CA ALA A 60 3.31 5.57 28.06
C ALA A 60 3.95 6.10 29.36
N ASP A 61 3.34 7.12 29.95
CA ASP A 61 3.77 7.67 31.23
C ASP A 61 3.63 6.65 32.35
N ARG A 62 4.59 6.65 33.28
CA ARG A 62 4.55 5.79 34.46
C ARG A 62 3.68 6.44 35.52
N ALA A 63 2.53 5.85 35.83
CA ALA A 63 1.77 6.20 37.02
C ALA A 63 2.50 5.68 38.28
N LYS A 64 2.65 6.53 39.31
CA LYS A 64 3.15 6.12 40.61
C LYS A 64 2.01 5.42 41.37
N ALA A 65 2.19 4.16 41.75
CA ALA A 65 1.22 3.46 42.58
C ALA A 65 1.10 4.17 43.94
N GLY A 66 -0.13 4.33 44.43
CA GLY A 66 -0.40 4.82 45.78
C GLY A 66 0.12 3.84 46.84
N SER A 67 0.40 4.33 48.04
CA SER A 67 0.86 3.51 49.17
C SER A 67 -0.25 2.60 49.69
N GLU A 68 0.10 1.37 50.08
CA GLU A 68 -0.85 0.44 50.72
C GLU A 68 -1.30 0.94 52.10
N LEU A 69 -2.54 0.63 52.46
CA LEU A 69 -3.12 0.94 53.77
C LEU A 69 -2.64 -0.11 54.80
N ASP A 70 -2.32 0.34 56.02
CA ASP A 70 -1.84 -0.52 57.10
C ASP A 70 -2.83 -1.66 57.40
N LYS A 71 -2.30 -2.88 57.54
CA LYS A 71 -3.09 -4.10 57.72
C LYS A 71 -3.91 -4.01 59.02
N ALA A 72 -5.22 -4.22 58.89
CA ALA A 72 -6.13 -4.36 60.02
C ALA A 72 -5.66 -5.49 60.97
N LEU A 73 -5.76 -5.23 62.28
CA LEU A 73 -5.34 -6.12 63.37
C LEU A 73 -5.84 -7.55 63.15
N GLN A 74 -4.90 -8.49 63.09
CA GLN A 74 -5.16 -9.92 62.98
C GLN A 74 -5.90 -10.40 64.24
N ASN A 75 -7.18 -10.76 64.12
CA ASN A 75 -7.84 -11.60 65.10
C ASN A 75 -7.16 -12.98 65.06
N THR A 76 -6.40 -13.34 66.10
CA THR A 76 -5.80 -14.67 66.25
C THR A 76 -6.89 -15.68 66.68
N PRO A 77 -7.18 -16.74 65.91
CA PRO A 77 -7.91 -17.88 66.42
C PRO A 77 -6.94 -18.71 67.29
N ALA A 78 -7.38 -19.10 68.49
CA ALA A 78 -6.62 -19.98 69.38
C ALA A 78 -6.25 -21.30 68.67
N GLU A 79 -5.04 -21.77 68.93
CA GLU A 79 -4.37 -22.92 68.28
C GLU A 79 -5.17 -24.24 68.42
N PRO A 80 -5.33 -25.04 67.34
CA PRO A 80 -5.97 -26.36 67.44
C PRO A 80 -5.08 -27.34 68.22
N GLN A 81 -5.59 -27.90 69.32
CA GLN A 81 -4.88 -28.93 70.09
C GLN A 81 -4.62 -30.19 69.25
N GLN A 82 -3.38 -30.67 69.31
CA GLN A 82 -2.85 -31.75 68.47
C GLN A 82 -3.56 -33.10 68.64
N PRO A 83 -3.69 -33.89 67.56
CA PRO A 83 -4.40 -35.16 67.56
C PRO A 83 -3.60 -36.27 68.26
N LYS A 84 -4.16 -36.86 69.33
CA LYS A 84 -3.65 -38.12 69.90
C LYS A 84 -4.20 -39.32 69.11
N ARG A 85 -3.35 -39.91 68.27
CA ARG A 85 -3.54 -41.26 67.71
C ARG A 85 -3.11 -42.32 68.71
N MET A 86 -4.00 -43.23 69.09
CA MET A 86 -3.77 -44.67 68.91
C MET A 86 -5.09 -45.44 69.03
N PHE A 87 -5.34 -46.29 68.03
CA PHE A 87 -6.36 -47.34 68.00
C PHE A 87 -6.10 -48.36 69.11
N ASN A 88 -7.14 -49.02 69.61
CA ASN A 88 -7.09 -50.41 70.07
C ASN A 88 -8.51 -51.01 70.08
N PHE A 89 -8.69 -52.03 69.24
CA PHE A 89 -9.83 -52.94 69.19
C PHE A 89 -9.59 -54.09 70.16
N SER A 90 -10.61 -54.53 70.90
CA SER A 90 -10.68 -55.89 71.46
C SER A 90 -12.14 -56.26 71.74
N SER A 91 -12.37 -57.58 71.63
CA SER A 91 -13.58 -58.35 71.31
C SER A 91 -14.90 -58.04 72.01
#